data_AF-A0A833D1G6-F1
#
_entry.id   AF-A0A833D1G6-F1
#
_cell.length_a   1.000
_cell.length_b   1.000
_cell.length_c   1.000
_cell.angle_alpha   90.00
_cell.angle_beta   90.00
_cell.angle_gamma   90.00
#
_symmetry.space_group_name_H-M   'P 1'
#
loop_
_entity.id
_entity.type
_entity.pdbx_description
1 polymer ?
#
loop_
_entity_poly.entity_id
_entity_poly.type
_entity_poly.pdbx_seq_one_letter_code
_entity_poly.pdbx_strand_id
1 'polypeptide(L)'
;MTLKTLNPLLIEKYRVPEDVKGVLVESVDPRSNAAELFGRGDVITEVRYKSESVIVVTPQQIEEFVEKVRKKLPTNSNSDDSSEISENTILFLVNRQGNARFVPLNIDEKASSNDNSDEDVEKEKPKKRRKN
;
A
#
# COMPACT_ATOMS: atom_id res chain seq x y z
N MET A 1 -1.37 -1.76 3.55
CA MET A 1 -0.31 -2.65 2.99
C MET A 1 1.05 -2.00 3.22
N THR A 2 2.13 -2.78 3.29
CA THR A 2 3.49 -2.28 3.46
C THR A 2 4.26 -2.39 2.16
N LEU A 3 4.78 -1.26 1.70
CA LEU A 3 5.46 -1.12 0.41
C LEU A 3 6.94 -0.79 0.63
N LYS A 4 7.81 -1.34 -0.22
CA LYS A 4 9.25 -1.06 -0.19
C LYS A 4 9.78 -0.78 -1.58
N THR A 5 10.70 0.18 -1.69
CA THR A 5 11.50 0.37 -2.90
C THR A 5 12.32 -0.88 -3.18
N LEU A 6 12.35 -1.32 -4.44
CA LEU A 6 13.20 -2.44 -4.83
C LEU A 6 14.68 -2.09 -4.64
N ASN A 7 15.41 -3.04 -4.06
CA ASN A 7 16.86 -3.01 -3.95
C ASN A 7 17.42 -4.40 -4.32
N PRO A 8 18.73 -4.55 -4.59
CA PRO A 8 19.29 -5.82 -5.05
C PRO A 8 18.99 -7.01 -4.12
N LEU A 9 19.01 -6.79 -2.80
CA LEU A 9 18.71 -7.82 -1.81
C LEU A 9 17.26 -8.31 -1.90
N LEU A 10 16.31 -7.39 -2.11
CA LEU A 10 14.89 -7.74 -2.27
C LEU A 10 14.63 -8.42 -3.62
N ILE A 11 15.31 -8.00 -4.68
CA ILE A 11 15.22 -8.61 -6.01
C ILE A 11 15.61 -10.09 -5.93
N GLU A 12 16.75 -10.40 -5.31
CA GLU A 12 17.21 -11.77 -5.10
C GLU A 12 16.25 -12.56 -4.20
N LYS A 13 15.87 -12.00 -3.05
CA LYS A 13 15.01 -12.66 -2.06
C LYS A 13 13.65 -13.06 -2.61
N TYR A 14 13.05 -12.21 -3.43
CA TYR A 14 11.72 -12.43 -4.01
C TYR A 14 11.76 -12.95 -5.45
N ARG A 15 12.96 -13.20 -6.00
CA ARG A 15 13.19 -13.65 -7.39
C ARG A 15 12.49 -12.74 -8.40
N VAL A 16 12.58 -11.44 -8.18
CA VAL A 16 12.09 -10.44 -9.11
C VAL A 16 13.02 -10.42 -10.32
N PRO A 17 12.51 -10.42 -11.56
CA PRO A 17 13.36 -10.26 -12.73
C PRO A 17 14.14 -8.92 -12.70
N GLU A 18 15.41 -8.93 -13.09
CA GLU A 18 16.31 -7.76 -12.97
C GLU A 18 15.87 -6.56 -13.84
N ASP A 19 15.10 -6.82 -14.89
CA ASP A 19 14.53 -5.81 -15.78
C ASP A 19 13.30 -5.11 -15.20
N VAL A 20 12.71 -5.66 -14.13
CA VAL A 20 11.50 -5.12 -13.51
C VAL A 20 11.86 -4.04 -12.52
N LYS A 21 11.37 -2.82 -12.81
CA LYS A 21 11.43 -1.67 -11.90
C LYS A 21 10.07 -1.44 -11.27
N GLY A 22 10.04 -1.09 -10.00
CA GLY A 22 8.78 -0.92 -9.28
C GLY A 22 8.93 -0.87 -7.77
N VAL A 23 7.78 -0.99 -7.12
CA VAL A 23 7.62 -1.00 -5.67
C VAL A 23 7.19 -2.41 -5.24
N LEU A 24 7.93 -3.00 -4.30
CA LEU A 24 7.64 -4.32 -3.75
C LEU A 24 6.54 -4.24 -2.68
N VAL A 25 5.59 -5.17 -2.75
CA VAL A 25 4.65 -5.47 -1.68
C VAL A 25 5.30 -6.42 -0.68
N GLU A 26 5.70 -5.92 0.49
CA GLU A 26 6.34 -6.73 1.52
C GLU A 26 5.32 -7.51 2.36
N SER A 27 4.22 -6.84 2.73
CA SER A 27 3.13 -7.43 3.48
C SER A 27 1.82 -6.74 3.17
N VAL A 28 0.74 -7.51 3.24
CA VAL A 28 -0.62 -7.02 3.08
C VAL A 28 -1.36 -7.33 4.38
N ASP A 29 -2.12 -6.35 4.87
CA ASP A 29 -2.97 -6.56 6.05
C ASP A 29 -4.09 -7.53 5.64
N PRO A 30 -4.23 -8.70 6.30
CA PRO A 30 -5.25 -9.69 5.97
C PRO A 30 -6.68 -9.18 6.14
N ARG A 31 -6.91 -8.08 6.84
CA ARG A 31 -8.23 -7.46 7.02
C ARG A 31 -8.54 -6.38 5.98
N SER A 32 -7.61 -6.08 5.07
CA SER A 32 -7.77 -5.04 4.06
C SER A 32 -8.35 -5.58 2.75
N ASN A 33 -9.02 -4.72 1.98
CA ASN A 33 -9.51 -5.04 0.63
C ASN A 33 -8.38 -5.52 -0.31
N ALA A 34 -7.13 -5.16 -0.02
CA ALA A 34 -5.97 -5.58 -0.79
C ALA A 34 -5.56 -7.05 -0.54
N ALA A 35 -6.02 -7.69 0.54
CA ALA A 35 -5.57 -9.03 0.95
C ALA A 35 -5.89 -10.12 -0.08
N GLU A 36 -7.02 -10.00 -0.78
CA GLU A 36 -7.46 -10.97 -1.79
C GLU A 36 -6.75 -10.77 -3.14
N LEU A 37 -6.17 -9.59 -3.33
CA LEU A 37 -5.70 -9.09 -4.62
C LEU A 37 -4.18 -9.08 -4.74
N PHE A 38 -3.51 -8.70 -3.65
CA PHE A 38 -2.06 -8.55 -3.56
C PHE A 38 -1.45 -9.64 -2.69
N GLY A 39 -0.31 -10.14 -3.13
CA GLY A 39 0.52 -11.08 -2.40
C GLY A 39 1.84 -10.46 -1.99
N ARG A 40 2.44 -11.01 -0.94
CA ARG A 40 3.84 -10.72 -0.61
C ARG A 40 4.74 -11.14 -1.78
N GLY A 41 5.65 -10.25 -2.19
CA GLY A 41 6.55 -10.47 -3.32
C GLY A 41 6.04 -9.91 -4.65
N ASP A 42 4.81 -9.41 -4.69
CA ASP A 42 4.29 -8.69 -5.84
C ASP A 42 5.05 -7.38 -6.04
N VAL A 43 5.29 -7.00 -7.31
CA VAL A 43 5.93 -5.73 -7.66
C VAL A 43 4.94 -4.86 -8.42
N ILE A 44 4.60 -3.71 -7.87
CA ILE A 44 3.77 -2.70 -8.52
C ILE A 44 4.68 -1.88 -9.44
N THR A 45 4.38 -1.88 -10.73
CA THR A 45 5.18 -1.15 -11.74
C THR A 45 4.46 0.11 -12.23
N GLU A 46 3.13 0.11 -12.19
CA GLU A 46 2.32 1.23 -12.66
C GLU A 46 1.00 1.31 -11.87
N VAL A 47 0.51 2.54 -11.66
CA VAL A 47 -0.82 2.82 -11.12
C VAL A 47 -1.62 3.65 -12.11
N ARG A 48 -2.90 3.32 -12.27
CA ARG A 48 -3.80 3.99 -13.22
C ARG A 48 -5.14 4.31 -12.58
N TYR A 49 -5.68 5.47 -12.92
CA TYR A 49 -7.02 5.89 -12.56
C TYR A 49 -7.62 6.71 -13.71
N LYS A 50 -8.68 6.20 -14.32
CA LYS A 50 -9.31 6.78 -15.53
C LYS A 50 -8.23 7.05 -16.61
N SER A 51 -7.99 8.31 -16.95
CA SER A 51 -7.02 8.72 -17.97
C SER A 51 -5.62 9.00 -17.43
N GLU A 52 -5.41 8.94 -16.11
CA GLU A 52 -4.13 9.21 -15.47
C GLU A 52 -3.39 7.90 -15.21
N SER A 53 -2.12 7.83 -15.61
CA SER A 53 -1.22 6.72 -15.29
C SER A 53 0.14 7.22 -14.82
N VAL A 54 0.74 6.47 -13.89
CA VAL A 54 2.05 6.77 -13.31
C VAL A 54 2.84 5.49 -13.20
N ILE A 55 4.03 5.45 -13.83
CA ILE A 55 5.02 4.40 -13.58
C ILE A 55 5.64 4.68 -12.22
N VAL A 56 5.59 3.69 -11.33
CA VAL A 56 6.02 3.85 -9.93
C VAL A 56 7.38 3.22 -9.71
N VAL A 57 8.21 3.90 -8.94
CA VAL A 57 9.55 3.46 -8.54
C VAL A 57 9.70 3.54 -7.02
N THR A 58 8.96 4.45 -6.37
CA THR A 58 8.98 4.62 -4.92
C THR A 58 7.59 4.44 -4.30
N PRO A 59 7.49 3.95 -3.04
CA PRO A 59 6.23 3.86 -2.31
C PRO A 59 5.47 5.19 -2.25
N GLN A 60 6.20 6.29 -2.07
CA GLN A 60 5.63 7.63 -1.96
C GLN A 60 4.84 8.06 -3.21
N GLN A 61 5.27 7.64 -4.41
CA GLN A 61 4.51 7.92 -5.64
C GLN A 61 3.13 7.25 -5.65
N ILE A 62 3.01 6.07 -5.04
CA ILE A 62 1.74 5.37 -4.91
C ILE A 62 0.85 6.13 -3.92
N GLU A 63 1.39 6.52 -2.77
CA GLU A 63 0.65 7.28 -1.74
C GLU A 63 0.13 8.61 -2.29
N GLU A 64 1.00 9.40 -2.93
CA GLU A 64 0.62 10.67 -3.56
C GLU A 64 -0.45 10.48 -4.65
N PHE A 65 -0.33 9.41 -5.45
CA PHE A 65 -1.32 9.09 -6.47
C PHE A 65 -2.68 8.72 -5.85
N VAL A 66 -2.68 7.86 -4.83
CA VAL A 66 -3.90 7.47 -4.11
C VAL A 66 -4.56 8.67 -3.45
N GLU A 67 -3.80 9.55 -2.79
CA GLU A 67 -4.34 10.78 -2.21
C GLU A 67 -4.91 11.72 -3.26
N LYS A 68 -4.21 11.89 -4.39
CA LYS A 68 -4.67 12.71 -5.50
C LYS A 68 -5.98 12.18 -6.06
N VAL A 69 -6.12 10.87 -6.23
CA VAL A 69 -7.36 10.24 -6.68
C VAL A 69 -8.46 10.44 -5.64
N ARG A 70 -8.16 10.21 -4.35
CA ARG A 70 -9.11 10.37 -3.24
C ARG A 70 -9.70 11.78 -3.17
N LYS A 71 -8.88 12.82 -3.39
CA LYS A 71 -9.33 14.23 -3.44
C LYS A 71 -10.25 14.54 -4.63
N LYS A 72 -10.23 13.71 -5.68
CA LYS A 72 -11.05 13.83 -6.89
C LYS A 72 -12.34 13.02 -6.82
N LEU A 73 -12.51 12.17 -5.80
CA LEU A 73 -13.70 11.35 -5.66
C LEU A 73 -14.91 12.23 -5.28
N PRO A 74 -16.07 12.04 -5.90
CA PRO A 74 -17.29 12.72 -5.47
C PRO A 74 -17.73 12.20 -4.10
N THR A 75 -18.02 13.11 -3.17
CA THR A 75 -18.38 12.85 -1.76
C THR A 75 -19.71 12.10 -1.56
N ASN A 76 -20.42 11.77 -2.64
CA ASN A 76 -21.76 11.14 -2.62
C ASN A 76 -21.85 10.01 -3.66
N SER A 77 -20.91 9.06 -3.65
CA SER A 77 -21.01 7.88 -4.51
C SER A 77 -21.78 6.79 -3.76
N ASN A 78 -23.11 6.79 -3.90
CA ASN A 78 -23.94 5.65 -3.52
C ASN A 78 -23.64 4.52 -4.50
N SER A 79 -22.78 3.59 -4.09
CA SER A 79 -22.36 2.43 -4.88
C SER A 79 -23.45 1.35 -4.88
N ASP A 80 -24.54 1.57 -5.62
CA ASP A 80 -25.57 0.55 -5.89
C ASP A 80 -25.48 -0.01 -7.32
N ASP A 81 -24.51 0.46 -8.12
CA ASP A 81 -24.43 0.09 -9.53
C ASP A 81 -23.45 -1.07 -9.76
N SER A 82 -23.99 -2.19 -10.25
CA SER A 82 -23.36 -3.47 -10.54
C SER A 82 -22.41 -3.42 -11.76
N SER A 83 -21.49 -2.46 -11.77
CA SER A 83 -20.40 -2.38 -12.74
C SER A 83 -19.14 -3.02 -12.15
N GLU A 84 -18.48 -3.89 -12.92
CA GLU A 84 -17.31 -4.68 -12.45
C GLU A 84 -16.11 -3.81 -12.01
N ILE A 85 -16.10 -2.51 -12.35
CA ILE A 85 -15.09 -1.54 -11.97
C ILE A 85 -15.81 -0.29 -11.46
N SER A 86 -15.83 -0.11 -10.14
CA SER A 86 -16.45 1.07 -9.52
C SER A 86 -15.73 2.36 -9.94
N GLU A 87 -16.43 3.50 -9.93
CA GLU A 87 -15.81 4.79 -10.27
C GLU A 87 -14.62 5.16 -9.37
N ASN A 88 -14.49 4.50 -8.21
CA ASN A 88 -13.47 4.74 -7.20
C ASN A 88 -12.36 3.68 -7.23
N THR A 89 -12.26 2.90 -8.32
CA THR A 89 -11.25 1.84 -8.48
C THR A 89 -9.95 2.40 -9.08
N ILE A 90 -8.82 2.16 -8.42
CA ILE A 90 -7.48 2.30 -9.01
C ILE A 90 -7.03 0.96 -9.57
N LEU A 91 -6.47 0.97 -10.77
CA LEU A 91 -5.84 -0.19 -11.39
C LEU A 91 -4.34 -0.18 -11.11
N PHE A 92 -3.84 -1.26 -10.52
CA PHE A 92 -2.42 -1.47 -10.25
C PHE A 92 -1.87 -2.49 -11.25
N LEU A 93 -0.86 -2.12 -12.03
CA LEU A 93 -0.08 -3.08 -12.81
C LEU A 93 0.90 -3.77 -11.87
N VAL A 94 0.67 -5.06 -11.65
CA VAL A 94 1.46 -5.89 -10.75
C VAL A 94 2.21 -6.93 -11.55
N ASN A 95 3.51 -7.03 -11.34
CA ASN A 95 4.34 -8.12 -11.80
C ASN A 95 4.52 -9.14 -10.68
N ARG A 96 3.99 -10.34 -10.88
CA ARG A 96 4.18 -11.49 -10.02
C ARG A 96 5.07 -12.50 -10.76
N GLN A 97 6.35 -12.54 -10.39
CA GLN A 97 7.33 -13.50 -10.93
C GLN A 97 7.38 -13.54 -12.47
N GLY A 98 7.36 -12.37 -13.10
CA GLY A 98 7.37 -12.21 -14.56
C GLY A 98 5.99 -12.15 -15.21
N ASN A 99 4.91 -12.41 -14.47
CA ASN A 99 3.55 -12.29 -14.98
C ASN A 99 2.95 -10.92 -14.59
N ALA A 100 2.83 -10.04 -15.58
CA ALA A 100 2.25 -8.71 -15.41
C ALA A 100 0.73 -8.72 -15.62
N ARG A 101 -0.03 -8.20 -14.65
CA ARG A 101 -1.50 -8.11 -14.71
C ARG A 101 -2.02 -6.86 -14.01
N PHE A 102 -3.16 -6.36 -14.48
CA PHE A 102 -3.88 -5.30 -13.77
C PHE A 102 -4.70 -5.87 -12.61
N VAL A 103 -4.64 -5.19 -11.48
CA VAL A 103 -5.35 -5.52 -10.24
C VAL A 103 -6.20 -4.32 -9.84
N PRO A 104 -7.54 -4.44 -9.83
CA PRO A 104 -8.43 -3.35 -9.40
C PRO A 104 -8.49 -3.28 -7.89
N LEU A 105 -8.28 -2.10 -7.31
CA LEU A 105 -8.47 -1.85 -5.88
C LEU A 105 -9.37 -0.64 -5.67
N ASN A 106 -10.45 -0.84 -4.93
CA ASN A 106 -11.40 0.22 -4.60
C ASN A 106 -10.86 1.10 -3.47
N ILE A 107 -10.96 2.41 -3.62
CA ILE A 107 -10.65 3.36 -2.57
C ILE A 107 -11.94 3.74 -1.86
N ASP A 108 -12.08 3.29 -0.61
CA ASP A 108 -13.17 3.74 0.25
C ASP A 108 -12.80 5.07 0.94
N GLU A 109 -13.82 5.92 1.11
CA GLU A 109 -13.69 7.27 1.65
C GLU A 109 -13.17 7.29 3.10
N LYS A 110 -13.21 6.16 3.83
CA LYS A 110 -12.74 6.04 5.23
C LYS A 110 -11.66 5.00 5.45
N ALA A 111 -10.42 5.40 5.20
CA ALA A 111 -9.23 4.80 5.79
C ALA A 111 -8.24 5.94 6.05
N SER A 112 -8.56 6.78 7.04
CA SER A 112 -7.56 7.54 7.77
C SER A 112 -7.14 6.67 8.95
N SER A 113 -5.86 6.36 8.99
CA SER A 113 -5.13 5.64 10.03
C SER A 113 -5.55 6.03 11.47
N ASN A 114 -6.13 5.08 12.21
CA ASN A 114 -5.93 5.02 13.65
C ASN A 114 -4.67 4.18 13.89
N ASP A 115 -3.51 4.81 13.78
CA ASP A 115 -2.25 4.24 14.22
C ASP A 115 -2.13 4.52 15.73
N ASN A 116 -2.67 3.61 16.54
CA ASN A 116 -2.41 3.56 17.97
C ASN A 116 -0.96 3.11 18.15
N SER A 117 -0.05 4.07 18.23
CA SER A 117 1.29 3.83 18.76
C SER A 117 1.22 3.84 20.29
N ASP A 118 0.90 2.68 20.85
CA ASP A 118 1.39 2.29 22.17
C ASP A 118 2.91 2.10 22.05
N GLU A 119 3.70 3.08 22.48
CA GLU A 119 5.08 2.87 22.89
C GLU A 119 5.33 3.43 24.29
N ASP A 120 5.43 2.50 25.23
CA ASP A 120 6.11 2.60 26.52
C ASP A 120 7.46 3.32 26.40
N VAL A 121 7.68 4.34 27.24
CA VAL A 121 9.03 4.77 27.63
C VAL A 121 9.17 4.70 29.14
N GLU A 122 9.59 3.52 29.59
CA GLU A 122 10.23 3.27 30.87
C GLU A 122 11.56 4.04 30.96
N LYS A 123 11.68 5.05 31.86
CA LYS A 123 12.98 5.58 32.33
C LYS A 123 12.96 6.06 33.79
N GLU A 124 13.76 5.35 34.61
CA GLU A 124 14.59 5.81 35.74
C GLU A 124 13.90 6.38 37.02
N LYS A 125 14.26 6.09 38.28
CA LYS A 125 15.45 5.54 38.97
C LYS A 125 15.06 5.23 40.45
N PRO A 126 15.80 4.38 41.20
CA PRO A 126 15.51 4.08 42.60
C PRO A 126 16.12 5.13 43.53
N LYS A 127 15.32 5.81 44.37
CA LYS A 127 15.81 6.57 45.53
C LYS A 127 15.65 5.77 46.81
N LYS A 128 16.70 5.04 47.19
CA LYS A 128 16.99 4.73 48.60
C LYS A 128 17.20 6.05 49.35
N ARG A 129 16.58 6.23 50.53
CA ARG A 129 17.21 6.82 51.74
C ARG A 129 16.32 6.72 53.00
N ARG A 130 16.67 5.71 53.81
CA ARG A 130 16.82 5.64 55.28
C ARG A 130 15.71 6.16 56.21
N LYS A 131 15.12 5.20 56.94
CA LYS A 131 14.70 5.30 58.36
C LYS A 131 15.84 5.87 59.22
N ASN A 132 15.54 6.90 60.01
CA ASN A 132 15.54 6.88 61.47
C ASN A 132 14.98 8.20 62.00
#